data_AF-A0A3P7LZQ8-F1
#
_entry.id   AF-A0A3P7LZQ8-F1
#
_cell.length_a   1.000
_cell.length_b   1.000
_cell.length_c   1.000
_cell.angle_alpha   90.00
_cell.angle_beta   90.00
_cell.angle_gamma   90.00
#
_symmetry.space_group_name_H-M   'P 1'
#
loop_
_entity.id
_entity.type
_entity.pdbx_description
1 polymer ?
#
loop_
_entity_poly.entity_id
_entity_poly.type
_entity_poly.pdbx_seq_one_letter_code
_entity_poly.pdbx_strand_id
1 'polypeptide(L)'
;MVVYEAASAIVALPNTTPSIATLAITTLLKTGAESSVERLMKQISSFVSEISDEFKIVVVDAIRSLCARYPRKHAVMMPFLANMLRNDGGYEYKKAIVETIIAIVEENPDAKTAGLAHLCEFIEDCEHDSLATRVLHLLGREAPKTPNPSSYIRFIYNRVILESTKVRAAAVTALAKFGAQCAELRPSI
;
A
#
# COMPACT_ATOMS: atom_id res chain seq x y z
N MET A 1 -2.22 16.84 24.01
CA MET A 1 -0.82 16.86 24.48
C MET A 1 -0.54 15.72 25.45
N VAL A 2 -1.26 15.62 26.58
CA VAL A 2 -1.09 14.54 27.58
C VAL A 2 -1.19 13.12 27.00
N VAL A 3 -2.19 12.85 26.16
CA VAL A 3 -2.37 11.51 25.53
C VAL A 3 -1.22 11.14 24.58
N TYR A 4 -0.68 12.12 23.85
CA TYR A 4 0.43 11.93 22.93
C TYR A 4 1.73 11.65 23.70
N GLU A 5 2.02 12.43 24.74
CA GLU A 5 3.20 12.23 25.58
C GLU A 5 3.17 10.89 26.31
N ALA A 6 2.02 10.51 26.86
CA ALA A 6 1.84 9.22 27.52
C ALA A 6 2.06 8.06 26.54
N ALA A 7 1.46 8.11 25.35
CA ALA A 7 1.65 7.06 24.34
C ALA A 7 3.10 7.02 23.82
N SER A 8 3.75 8.17 23.62
CA SER A 8 5.15 8.23 23.21
C SER A 8 6.10 7.69 24.29
N ALA A 9 5.79 7.91 25.57
CA ALA A 9 6.57 7.37 26.68
C ALA A 9 6.41 5.84 26.77
N ILE A 10 5.21 5.30 26.55
CA ILE A 10 4.95 3.85 26.57
C ILE A 10 5.74 3.11 25.47
N VAL A 11 5.86 3.70 24.28
CA VAL A 11 6.66 3.11 23.19
C VAL A 11 8.15 3.09 23.52
N ALA A 12 8.64 4.00 24.37
CA ALA A 12 10.04 4.09 24.75
C ALA A 12 10.43 3.17 25.94
N LEU A 13 9.48 2.47 26.57
CA LEU A 13 9.75 1.60 27.70
C LEU A 13 10.37 0.24 27.25
N PRO A 14 11.41 -0.25 27.93
CA PRO A 14 12.15 -1.45 27.51
C PRO A 14 11.41 -2.78 27.67
N ASN A 15 10.28 -2.82 28.41
CA ASN A 15 9.52 -4.05 28.70
C ASN A 15 8.05 -3.95 28.22
N THR A 16 7.77 -3.16 27.18
CA THR A 16 6.41 -3.01 26.67
C THR A 16 6.02 -4.23 25.85
N THR A 17 4.87 -4.86 26.17
CA THR A 17 4.37 -5.98 25.37
C THR A 17 3.98 -5.51 23.96
N PRO A 18 4.06 -6.36 22.92
CA PRO A 18 3.65 -6.00 21.57
C PRO A 18 2.23 -5.41 21.50
N SER A 19 1.31 -5.91 22.32
CA SER A 19 -0.06 -5.41 22.42
C SER A 19 -0.14 -3.97 22.96
N ILE A 20 0.59 -3.66 24.04
CA ILE A 20 0.60 -2.33 24.65
C ILE A 20 1.28 -1.32 23.72
N ALA A 21 2.39 -1.70 23.09
CA ALA A 21 3.10 -0.84 22.15
C ALA A 21 2.26 -0.58 20.89
N THR A 22 1.52 -1.58 20.38
CA THR A 22 0.60 -1.41 19.24
C THR A 22 -0.54 -0.45 19.59
N LEU A 23 -1.12 -0.55 20.79
CA LEU A 23 -2.15 0.38 21.26
C LEU A 23 -1.60 1.80 21.40
N ALA A 24 -0.40 1.95 21.95
CA ALA A 24 0.27 3.24 22.08
C ALA A 24 0.54 3.87 20.70
N ILE A 25 1.10 3.12 19.75
CA ILE A 25 1.36 3.59 18.37
C ILE A 25 0.07 3.94 17.66
N THR A 26 -0.96 3.09 17.75
CA THR A 26 -2.27 3.37 17.15
C THR A 26 -2.87 4.66 17.72
N THR A 27 -2.68 4.91 19.01
CA THR A 27 -3.09 6.16 19.67
C THR A 27 -2.28 7.36 19.17
N LEU A 28 -0.96 7.22 19.02
CA LEU A 28 -0.10 8.26 18.45
C LEU A 28 -0.50 8.60 17.01
N LEU A 29 -0.78 7.60 16.17
CA LEU A 29 -1.25 7.81 14.81
C LEU A 29 -2.63 8.49 14.79
N LYS A 30 -3.55 8.05 15.64
CA LYS A 30 -4.90 8.63 15.71
C LYS A 30 -4.94 10.04 16.29
N THR A 31 -3.97 10.43 17.11
CA THR A 31 -3.90 11.74 17.77
C THR A 31 -2.81 12.66 17.20
N GLY A 32 -1.99 12.16 16.29
CA GLY A 32 -0.86 12.87 15.71
C GLY A 32 -1.30 14.09 14.89
N ALA A 33 -0.59 15.19 15.08
CA ALA A 33 -0.69 16.37 14.22
C ALA A 33 0.05 16.12 12.90
N GLU A 34 -0.33 16.82 11.83
CA GLU A 34 0.30 16.71 10.51
C GLU A 34 1.84 16.88 10.56
N SER A 35 2.34 17.77 11.43
CA SER A 35 3.77 18.02 11.62
C SER A 35 4.53 16.84 12.23
N SER A 36 3.85 15.94 12.94
CA SER A 36 4.46 14.80 13.63
C SER A 36 4.55 13.53 12.77
N VAL A 37 3.82 13.48 11.65
CA VAL A 37 3.66 12.27 10.81
C VAL A 37 5.01 11.66 10.42
N GLU A 38 5.96 12.47 9.96
CA GLU A 38 7.26 11.96 9.51
C GLU A 38 8.06 11.32 10.65
N ARG A 39 8.05 11.95 11.83
CA ARG A 39 8.72 11.41 13.03
C ARG A 39 8.05 10.10 13.47
N LEU A 40 6.72 10.05 13.46
CA LEU A 40 5.96 8.86 13.82
C LEU A 40 6.28 7.70 12.88
N MET A 41 6.30 7.91 11.56
CA MET A 41 6.64 6.86 10.59
C MET A 41 8.05 6.28 10.85
N LYS A 42 9.04 7.13 11.16
CA LYS A 42 10.40 6.68 11.50
C LYS A 42 10.42 5.81 12.77
N GLN A 43 9.69 6.20 13.81
CA GLN A 43 9.63 5.43 15.07
C GLN A 43 8.91 4.08 14.89
N ILE A 44 7.89 4.04 14.05
CA ILE A 44 7.08 2.83 13.84
C ILE A 44 7.83 1.80 12.99
N SER A 45 8.75 2.24 12.10
CA SER A 45 9.49 1.34 11.22
C SER A 45 10.25 0.24 11.95
N SER A 46 10.90 0.55 13.07
CA SER A 46 11.65 -0.44 13.87
C SER A 46 10.72 -1.34 14.68
N PHE A 47 9.61 -0.80 15.16
CA PHE A 47 8.65 -1.56 15.94
C PHE A 47 7.90 -2.61 15.11
N VAL A 48 7.47 -2.23 13.90
CA VAL A 48 6.65 -3.09 13.02
C VAL A 48 7.38 -4.36 12.60
N SER A 49 8.71 -4.35 12.51
CA SER A 49 9.50 -5.56 12.20
C SER A 49 9.52 -6.58 13.33
N GLU A 50 9.21 -6.19 14.57
CA GLU A 50 9.35 -7.04 15.76
C GLU A 50 8.04 -7.69 16.23
N ILE A 51 6.91 -7.33 15.59
CA ILE A 51 5.57 -7.76 15.99
C ILE A 51 4.96 -8.77 15.02
N SER A 52 3.94 -9.49 15.48
CA SER A 52 3.16 -10.41 14.64
C SER A 52 2.29 -9.67 13.63
N ASP A 53 1.92 -10.37 12.56
CA ASP A 53 1.11 -9.82 11.47
C ASP A 53 -0.25 -9.29 11.93
N GLU A 54 -0.85 -9.90 12.97
CA GLU A 54 -2.09 -9.41 13.58
C GLU A 54 -1.94 -7.96 14.08
N PHE A 55 -0.83 -7.64 14.75
CA PHE A 55 -0.57 -6.28 15.20
C PHE A 55 -0.14 -5.36 14.06
N LYS A 56 0.58 -5.87 13.05
CA LYS A 56 0.93 -5.06 11.87
C LYS A 56 -0.33 -4.61 11.11
N ILE A 57 -1.36 -5.46 11.00
CA ILE A 57 -2.65 -5.10 10.38
C ILE A 57 -3.27 -3.90 11.09
N VAL A 58 -3.28 -3.89 12.43
CA VAL A 58 -3.78 -2.74 13.21
C VAL A 58 -3.01 -1.45 12.91
N VAL A 59 -1.68 -1.55 12.75
CA VAL A 59 -0.84 -0.40 12.36
C VAL A 59 -1.20 0.09 10.95
N VAL A 60 -1.41 -0.82 10.00
CA VAL A 60 -1.81 -0.48 8.63
C VAL A 60 -3.14 0.26 8.60
N ASP A 61 -4.14 -0.19 9.36
CA ASP A 61 -5.44 0.48 9.49
C ASP A 61 -5.33 1.89 10.09
N ALA A 62 -4.42 2.05 11.07
CA ALA A 62 -4.14 3.35 11.65
C ALA A 62 -3.46 4.29 10.64
N ILE A 63 -2.54 3.78 9.82
CA ILE A 63 -1.92 4.55 8.72
C ILE A 63 -2.94 4.93 7.66
N ARG A 64 -3.84 4.02 7.28
CA ARG A 64 -4.94 4.32 6.35
C ARG A 64 -5.78 5.51 6.83
N SER A 65 -6.16 5.47 8.11
CA SER A 65 -6.92 6.56 8.75
C SER A 65 -6.15 7.88 8.77
N LEU A 66 -4.82 7.81 8.95
CA LEU A 66 -3.94 8.97 8.93
C LEU A 66 -3.78 9.56 7.51
N CYS A 67 -3.66 8.71 6.48
CA CYS A 67 -3.65 9.12 5.08
C CYS A 67 -4.94 9.85 4.68
N ALA A 68 -6.09 9.32 5.09
CA ALA A 68 -7.38 9.96 4.84
C ALA A 68 -7.48 11.33 5.52
N ARG A 69 -6.89 11.47 6.72
CA ARG A 69 -6.88 12.74 7.47
C ARG A 69 -5.90 13.77 6.90
N TYR A 70 -4.72 13.33 6.46
CA TYR A 70 -3.68 14.20 5.91
C TYR A 70 -3.23 13.73 4.52
N PRO A 71 -4.06 13.91 3.46
CA PRO A 71 -3.76 13.40 2.13
C PRO A 71 -2.43 13.89 1.57
N ARG A 72 -2.04 15.14 1.87
CA ARG A 72 -0.77 15.75 1.42
C ARG A 72 0.49 15.06 1.98
N LYS A 73 0.36 14.26 3.04
CA LYS A 73 1.47 13.48 3.61
C LYS A 73 1.63 12.10 2.96
N HIS A 74 0.87 11.80 1.90
CA HIS A 74 1.03 10.56 1.13
C HIS A 74 2.47 10.31 0.68
N ALA A 75 3.25 11.36 0.40
CA ALA A 75 4.66 11.25 0.00
C ALA A 75 5.56 10.56 1.05
N VAL A 76 5.15 10.56 2.33
CA VAL A 76 5.88 9.87 3.41
C VAL A 76 5.24 8.53 3.75
N MET A 77 3.91 8.46 3.78
CA MET A 77 3.18 7.25 4.17
C MET A 77 3.15 6.19 3.07
N MET A 78 3.10 6.58 1.79
CA MET A 78 3.06 5.63 0.67
C MET A 78 4.37 4.81 0.56
N PRO A 79 5.58 5.40 0.60
CA PRO A 79 6.81 4.61 0.61
C PRO A 79 6.93 3.70 1.84
N PHE A 80 6.40 4.15 2.99
CA PHE A 80 6.36 3.33 4.20
C PHE A 80 5.50 2.07 4.02
N LEU A 81 4.28 2.23 3.51
CA LEU A 81 3.38 1.12 3.17
C LEU A 81 3.99 0.20 2.10
N ALA A 82 4.61 0.77 1.07
CA ALA A 82 5.29 -0.02 0.03
C ALA A 82 6.45 -0.83 0.59
N ASN A 83 7.23 -0.26 1.52
CA ASN A 83 8.29 -0.99 2.19
C ASN A 83 7.74 -2.15 3.03
N MET A 84 6.68 -1.90 3.79
CA MET A 84 5.95 -2.94 4.53
C MET A 84 5.42 -4.04 3.60
N LEU A 85 4.93 -3.68 2.41
CA LEU A 85 4.40 -4.62 1.41
C LEU A 85 5.49 -5.51 0.79
N ARG A 86 6.75 -5.04 0.71
CA ARG A 86 7.87 -5.83 0.18
C ARG A 86 8.42 -6.85 1.18
N ASN A 87 8.38 -6.53 2.47
CA ASN A 87 8.88 -7.42 3.53
C ASN A 87 8.03 -8.67 3.70
N ASP A 88 8.60 -9.77 4.17
CA ASP A 88 7.87 -11.02 4.44
C ASP A 88 6.66 -10.82 5.36
N GLY A 89 5.60 -11.57 5.08
CA GLY A 89 4.39 -11.55 5.89
C GLY A 89 3.25 -12.35 5.26
N GLY A 90 2.30 -12.75 6.09
CA GLY A 90 1.17 -13.57 5.69
C GLY A 90 0.14 -12.83 4.84
N TYR A 91 -0.75 -13.61 4.23
CA TYR A 91 -1.77 -13.15 3.29
C TYR A 91 -2.63 -11.99 3.82
N GLU A 92 -3.23 -12.11 5.01
CA GLU A 92 -4.14 -11.07 5.54
C GLU A 92 -3.41 -9.74 5.79
N TYR A 93 -2.13 -9.79 6.18
CA TYR A 93 -1.31 -8.59 6.37
C TYR A 93 -0.99 -7.91 5.03
N LYS A 94 -0.54 -8.68 4.03
CA LYS A 94 -0.31 -8.16 2.68
C LYS A 94 -1.58 -7.59 2.07
N LYS A 95 -2.71 -8.28 2.26
CA LYS A 95 -4.04 -7.84 1.83
C LYS A 95 -4.42 -6.49 2.44
N ALA A 96 -4.26 -6.33 3.76
CA ALA A 96 -4.54 -5.06 4.44
C ALA A 96 -3.72 -3.90 3.86
N ILE A 97 -2.45 -4.13 3.54
CA ILE A 97 -1.58 -3.10 2.92
C ILE A 97 -2.05 -2.78 1.50
N VAL A 98 -2.29 -3.80 0.67
CA VAL A 98 -2.77 -3.61 -0.71
C VAL A 98 -4.09 -2.85 -0.71
N GLU A 99 -5.06 -3.23 0.11
CA GLU A 99 -6.33 -2.52 0.23
C GLU A 99 -6.16 -1.08 0.71
N THR A 100 -5.21 -0.82 1.60
CA THR A 100 -4.88 0.53 2.05
C THR A 100 -4.27 1.37 0.93
N ILE A 101 -3.31 0.84 0.17
CA ILE A 101 -2.71 1.55 -0.98
C ILE A 101 -3.78 1.83 -2.05
N ILE A 102 -4.64 0.85 -2.35
CA ILE A 102 -5.75 1.03 -3.29
C ILE A 102 -6.65 2.19 -2.84
N ALA A 103 -7.07 2.22 -1.57
CA ALA A 103 -7.92 3.28 -1.05
C ALA A 103 -7.26 4.66 -1.20
N ILE A 104 -5.96 4.78 -0.87
CA ILE A 104 -5.21 6.04 -1.01
C ILE A 104 -5.15 6.49 -2.48
N VAL A 105 -4.93 5.56 -3.42
CA VAL A 105 -4.87 5.86 -4.86
C VAL A 105 -6.23 6.30 -5.42
N GLU A 106 -7.32 5.70 -4.92
CA GLU A 106 -8.68 6.05 -5.33
C GLU A 106 -9.13 7.41 -4.78
N GLU A 107 -8.75 7.73 -3.55
CA GLU A 107 -9.18 8.94 -2.84
C GLU A 107 -8.27 10.16 -3.11
N ASN A 108 -7.01 9.94 -3.50
CA ASN A 108 -6.03 11.01 -3.71
C ASN A 108 -5.37 10.93 -5.10
N PRO A 109 -5.72 11.84 -6.04
CA PRO A 109 -5.08 11.92 -7.36
C PRO A 109 -3.56 12.12 -7.31
N ASP A 110 -3.04 12.89 -6.35
CA ASP A 110 -1.61 13.18 -6.23
C ASP A 110 -0.81 11.93 -5.82
N ALA A 111 -1.46 10.99 -5.14
CA ALA A 111 -0.86 9.71 -4.74
C ALA A 111 -0.93 8.64 -5.83
N LYS A 112 -1.72 8.86 -6.89
CA LYS A 112 -2.06 7.84 -7.90
C LYS A 112 -0.83 7.26 -8.58
N THR A 113 0.03 8.10 -9.14
CA THR A 113 1.21 7.63 -9.88
C THR A 113 2.16 6.83 -8.99
N ALA A 114 2.45 7.32 -7.78
CA ALA A 114 3.33 6.64 -6.84
C ALA A 114 2.74 5.32 -6.32
N GLY A 115 1.46 5.30 -5.96
CA GLY A 115 0.80 4.09 -5.47
C GLY A 115 0.69 3.00 -6.55
N LEU A 116 0.35 3.37 -7.79
CA LEU A 116 0.33 2.40 -8.90
C LEU A 116 1.73 1.85 -9.21
N ALA A 117 2.78 2.66 -9.08
CA ALA A 117 4.16 2.19 -9.28
C ALA A 117 4.56 1.13 -8.25
N HIS A 118 4.30 1.37 -6.96
CA HIS A 118 4.58 0.38 -5.90
C HIS A 118 3.76 -0.89 -6.05
N LEU A 119 2.51 -0.79 -6.50
CA LEU A 119 1.69 -1.96 -6.79
C LEU A 119 2.18 -2.74 -8.01
N CYS A 120 2.75 -2.07 -9.01
CA CYS A 120 3.40 -2.73 -10.14
C CYS A 120 4.64 -3.53 -9.71
N GLU A 121 5.50 -2.95 -8.88
CA GLU A 121 6.65 -3.66 -8.30
C GLU A 121 6.18 -4.89 -7.50
N PHE A 122 5.12 -4.73 -6.69
CA PHE A 122 4.59 -5.82 -5.87
C PHE A 122 4.10 -7.01 -6.71
N ILE A 123 3.41 -6.79 -7.84
CA ILE A 123 2.90 -7.89 -8.66
C ILE A 123 4.00 -8.62 -9.44
N GLU A 124 5.24 -8.11 -9.50
CA GLU A 124 6.34 -8.81 -10.16
C GLU A 124 6.75 -10.08 -9.42
N ASP A 125 6.72 -10.04 -8.08
CA ASP A 125 7.15 -11.12 -7.19
C ASP A 125 6.00 -11.59 -6.26
N CYS A 126 4.75 -11.33 -6.64
CA CYS A 126 3.60 -11.67 -5.81
C CYS A 126 3.28 -13.17 -5.87
N GLU A 127 3.41 -13.86 -4.74
CA GLU A 127 3.05 -15.28 -4.61
C GLU A 127 1.53 -15.52 -4.42
N HIS A 128 0.73 -14.46 -4.25
CA HIS A 128 -0.68 -14.55 -3.91
C HIS A 128 -1.59 -14.18 -5.11
N ASP A 129 -2.09 -15.19 -5.81
CA ASP A 129 -2.98 -15.05 -6.98
C ASP A 129 -4.13 -14.04 -6.78
N SER A 130 -4.78 -14.05 -5.62
CA SER A 130 -5.91 -13.16 -5.32
C SER A 130 -5.48 -11.70 -5.18
N LEU A 131 -4.31 -11.42 -4.59
CA LEU A 131 -3.77 -10.07 -4.48
C LEU A 131 -3.28 -9.57 -5.84
N ALA A 132 -2.55 -10.39 -6.58
CA ALA A 132 -2.12 -10.06 -7.95
C ALA A 132 -3.32 -9.72 -8.84
N THR A 133 -4.37 -10.55 -8.82
CA THR A 133 -5.62 -10.32 -9.54
C THR A 133 -6.29 -9.00 -9.14
N ARG A 134 -6.34 -8.72 -7.83
CA ARG A 134 -6.94 -7.47 -7.31
C ARG A 134 -6.18 -6.24 -7.80
N VAL A 135 -4.85 -6.28 -7.77
CA VAL A 135 -4.00 -5.18 -8.25
C VAL A 135 -4.13 -5.01 -9.77
N LEU A 136 -4.13 -6.10 -10.55
CA LEU A 136 -4.32 -6.04 -12.00
C LEU A 136 -5.65 -5.38 -12.38
N HIS A 137 -6.72 -5.69 -11.64
CA HIS A 137 -8.02 -5.02 -11.84
C HIS A 137 -7.97 -3.52 -11.55
N LEU A 138 -7.24 -3.10 -10.51
CA LEU A 138 -7.01 -1.67 -10.24
C LEU A 138 -6.21 -1.04 -11.38
N LEU A 139 -5.09 -1.64 -11.79
CA LEU A 139 -4.23 -1.14 -12.87
C LEU A 139 -5.04 -0.94 -14.15
N GLY A 140 -5.82 -1.93 -14.58
CA GLY A 140 -6.67 -1.79 -15.77
C GLY A 140 -7.71 -0.67 -15.68
N ARG A 141 -8.10 -0.23 -14.48
CA ARG A 141 -9.08 0.86 -14.29
C ARG A 141 -8.41 2.23 -14.15
N GLU A 142 -7.29 2.32 -13.44
CA GLU A 142 -6.69 3.60 -13.07
C GLU A 142 -5.44 3.96 -13.89
N ALA A 143 -4.64 2.99 -14.32
CA ALA A 143 -3.42 3.27 -15.07
C ALA A 143 -3.67 3.86 -16.48
N PRO A 144 -4.73 3.50 -17.24
CA PRO A 144 -5.08 4.19 -18.49
C PRO A 144 -5.34 5.70 -18.35
N LYS A 145 -5.67 6.16 -17.14
CA LYS A 145 -5.97 7.57 -16.84
C LYS A 145 -4.72 8.36 -16.40
N THR A 146 -3.57 7.69 -16.28
CA THR A 146 -2.32 8.35 -15.87
C THR A 146 -1.70 9.09 -17.06
N PRO A 147 -0.78 10.05 -16.82
CA PRO A 147 -0.11 10.76 -17.91
C PRO A 147 0.71 9.86 -18.84
N ASN A 148 1.23 8.74 -18.34
CA ASN A 148 2.08 7.80 -19.09
C ASN A 148 1.56 6.35 -18.96
N PRO A 149 0.44 5.97 -19.58
CA PRO A 149 -0.12 4.63 -19.39
C PRO A 149 0.78 3.51 -19.94
N SER A 150 1.56 3.79 -20.99
CA SER A 150 2.45 2.80 -21.63
C SER A 150 3.46 2.16 -20.67
N SER A 151 3.90 2.88 -19.63
CA SER A 151 4.87 2.34 -18.66
C SER A 151 4.31 1.15 -17.87
N TYR A 152 2.99 1.05 -17.74
CA TYR A 152 2.33 -0.01 -16.97
C TYR A 152 2.15 -1.30 -17.78
N ILE A 153 2.15 -1.23 -19.12
CA ILE A 153 1.84 -2.36 -20.00
C ILE A 153 2.81 -3.51 -19.76
N ARG A 154 4.12 -3.25 -19.63
CA ARG A 154 5.13 -4.30 -19.42
C ARG A 154 4.84 -5.13 -18.17
N PHE A 155 4.50 -4.47 -17.06
CA PHE A 155 4.20 -5.14 -15.79
C PHE A 155 2.98 -6.05 -15.90
N ILE A 156 1.95 -5.62 -16.65
CA ILE A 156 0.73 -6.39 -16.86
C ILE A 156 0.98 -7.54 -17.86
N TYR A 157 1.65 -7.28 -18.97
CA TYR A 157 1.90 -8.25 -20.04
C TYR A 157 2.75 -9.43 -19.55
N ASN A 158 3.76 -9.18 -18.71
CA ASN A 158 4.57 -10.25 -18.12
C ASN A 158 3.71 -11.24 -17.30
N ARG A 159 2.63 -10.77 -16.66
CA ARG A 159 1.69 -11.63 -15.91
C ARG A 159 0.80 -12.48 -16.82
N VAL A 160 0.64 -12.12 -18.09
CA VAL A 160 -0.05 -12.96 -19.09
C VAL A 160 0.77 -14.21 -19.44
N ILE A 161 2.09 -14.13 -19.35
CA ILE A 161 3.00 -15.21 -19.77
C ILE A 161 3.36 -16.11 -18.59
N LEU A 162 3.69 -15.52 -17.44
CA LEU A 162 4.41 -16.22 -16.37
C LEU A 162 3.52 -16.83 -15.28
N GLU A 163 2.23 -16.47 -15.23
CA GLU A 163 1.40 -16.69 -14.03
C GLU A 163 0.33 -17.78 -14.17
N SER A 164 -0.46 -17.99 -13.11
CA SER A 164 -1.61 -18.89 -13.10
C SER A 164 -2.73 -18.43 -14.05
N THR A 165 -3.66 -19.32 -14.40
CA THR A 165 -4.78 -19.02 -15.30
C THR A 165 -5.66 -17.87 -14.79
N LYS A 166 -5.83 -17.75 -13.46
CA LYS A 166 -6.62 -16.68 -12.84
C LYS A 166 -5.96 -15.32 -13.02
N VAL A 167 -4.66 -15.24 -12.74
CA VAL A 167 -3.88 -14.00 -12.87
C VAL A 167 -3.79 -13.57 -14.35
N ARG A 168 -3.59 -14.53 -15.26
CA ARG A 168 -3.61 -14.28 -16.71
C ARG A 168 -4.93 -13.66 -17.18
N ALA A 169 -6.06 -14.21 -16.74
CA ALA A 169 -7.38 -13.67 -17.11
C ALA A 169 -7.55 -12.21 -16.64
N ALA A 170 -7.07 -11.90 -15.43
CA ALA A 170 -7.09 -10.55 -14.89
C ALA A 170 -6.17 -9.60 -15.67
N ALA A 171 -4.98 -10.06 -16.06
CA ALA A 171 -4.01 -9.29 -16.85
C ALA A 171 -4.54 -9.00 -18.26
N VAL A 172 -5.10 -9.99 -18.95
CA VAL A 172 -5.75 -9.78 -20.27
C VAL A 172 -6.91 -8.80 -20.15
N THR A 173 -7.72 -8.91 -19.10
CA THR A 173 -8.82 -7.95 -18.84
C THR A 173 -8.29 -6.54 -18.63
N ALA A 174 -7.17 -6.39 -17.90
CA ALA A 174 -6.54 -5.09 -17.70
C ALA A 174 -6.03 -4.52 -19.03
N LEU A 175 -5.30 -5.30 -19.82
CA LEU A 175 -4.82 -4.93 -21.16
C LEU A 175 -5.96 -4.52 -22.11
N ALA A 176 -7.08 -5.25 -22.10
CA ALA A 176 -8.26 -4.88 -22.88
C ALA A 176 -8.81 -3.49 -22.50
N LYS A 177 -8.79 -3.14 -21.20
CA LYS A 177 -9.19 -1.79 -20.74
C LYS A 177 -8.23 -0.71 -21.20
N PHE A 178 -6.93 -0.99 -21.33
CA PHE A 178 -5.98 -0.08 -21.95
C PHE A 178 -6.31 0.12 -23.44
N GLY A 179 -6.55 -0.96 -24.19
CA GLY A 179 -6.85 -0.86 -25.63
C GLY A 179 -8.17 -0.13 -25.93
N ALA A 180 -9.13 -0.22 -25.00
CA ALA A 180 -10.39 0.51 -25.07
C ALA A 180 -10.23 2.01 -24.76
N GLN A 181 -9.39 2.38 -23.79
CA GLN A 181 -9.26 3.77 -23.32
C GLN A 181 -8.13 4.56 -24.00
N CYS A 182 -7.10 3.88 -24.49
CA CYS A 182 -5.91 4.48 -25.08
C CYS A 182 -5.71 3.94 -26.51
N ALA A 183 -6.30 4.60 -27.51
CA ALA A 183 -6.27 4.12 -28.90
C ALA A 183 -4.84 4.01 -29.46
N GLU A 184 -3.95 4.92 -29.06
CA GLU A 184 -2.52 4.94 -29.42
C GLU A 184 -1.73 3.74 -28.90
N LEU A 185 -2.19 3.08 -27.84
CA LEU A 185 -1.50 1.93 -27.22
C LEU A 185 -1.96 0.59 -27.78
N ARG A 186 -3.00 0.56 -28.65
CA ARG A 186 -3.50 -0.68 -29.27
C ARG A 186 -2.43 -1.51 -29.99
N PRO A 187 -1.42 -0.93 -30.67
CA PRO A 187 -0.35 -1.73 -31.27
C PRO A 187 0.56 -2.43 -30.26
N SER A 188 0.52 -2.02 -28.98
CA SER A 188 1.35 -2.54 -27.89
C SER A 188 0.61 -3.51 -26.96
N ILE A 189 -0.64 -3.87 -27.29
CA ILE A 189 -1.56 -4.68 -26.50
C ILE A 189 -1.94 -5.92 -27.30
#